data_AF-A0A6M5Z0Q4-F1
#
_entry.id   AF-A0A6M5Z0Q4-F1
#
_cell.length_a   1.000
_cell.length_b   1.000
_cell.length_c   1.000
_cell.angle_alpha   90.00
_cell.angle_beta   90.00
_cell.angle_gamma   90.00
#
_symmetry.space_group_name_H-M   'P 1'
#
loop_
_entity.id
_entity.type
_entity.pdbx_description
1 polymer ?
#
loop_
_entity_poly.entity_id
_entity_poly.type
_entity_poly.pdbx_seq_one_letter_code
_entity_poly.pdbx_strand_id
1 'polypeptide(L)'
;MRRRRDRYRSGPPAPGGKPPTDPVPIIELYPNPLPPPGPPVTRESTLADLQTGLASLTDDELKVARLWLVGETLDDVCCILQMREKMVRKLWQSMRRKLSNALEPNA
;
A
#
# COMPACT_ATOMS: atom_id res chain seq x y z
N MET A 1 -24.07 -14.83 -78.21
CA MET A 1 -23.12 -15.74 -78.89
C MET A 1 -21.69 -15.32 -78.53
N ARG A 2 -20.84 -16.31 -78.17
CA ARG A 2 -19.35 -16.43 -78.29
C ARG A 2 -18.53 -15.14 -78.62
N ARG A 3 -17.33 -14.83 -78.10
CA ARG A 3 -16.27 -15.45 -77.26
C ARG A 3 -15.15 -14.39 -77.09
N ARG A 4 -14.40 -14.41 -75.98
CA ARG A 4 -12.91 -14.28 -75.83
C ARG A 4 -12.64 -13.89 -74.36
N ARG A 5 -12.30 -14.82 -73.46
CA ARG A 5 -10.95 -15.40 -73.23
C ARG A 5 -9.84 -14.36 -73.33
N ASP A 6 -9.71 -13.53 -72.30
CA ASP A 6 -8.39 -13.02 -71.92
C ASP A 6 -7.85 -13.81 -70.74
N ARG A 7 -6.72 -14.41 -71.06
CA ARG A 7 -5.99 -15.43 -70.35
C ARG A 7 -5.23 -14.72 -69.23
N TYR A 8 -5.63 -14.92 -67.97
CA TYR A 8 -4.74 -14.64 -66.84
C TYR A 8 -3.45 -15.43 -67.07
N ARG A 9 -2.38 -14.70 -67.42
CA ARG A 9 -1.03 -15.21 -67.51
C ARG A 9 -0.48 -15.25 -66.09
N SER A 10 -0.75 -16.31 -65.36
CA SER A 10 -0.01 -16.65 -64.14
C SER A 10 1.40 -17.07 -64.55
N GLY A 11 2.31 -16.10 -64.64
CA GLY A 11 3.74 -16.38 -64.56
C GLY A 11 4.12 -16.68 -63.11
N PRO A 12 5.10 -17.54 -62.84
CA PRO A 12 5.59 -17.74 -61.48
C PRO A 12 6.15 -16.40 -60.93
N PRO A 13 6.04 -16.12 -59.62
CA PRO A 13 6.69 -14.96 -59.04
C PRO A 13 8.19 -15.04 -59.32
N ALA A 14 8.80 -13.93 -59.72
CA ALA A 14 10.22 -13.86 -60.02
C ALA A 14 11.03 -14.33 -58.78
N PRO A 15 11.99 -15.26 -58.94
CA PRO A 15 12.80 -15.71 -57.82
C PRO A 15 13.82 -14.60 -57.51
N GLY A 16 13.76 -14.02 -56.30
CA GLY A 16 14.81 -13.11 -55.83
C GLY A 16 14.37 -11.79 -55.21
N GLY A 17 13.17 -11.70 -54.61
CA GLY A 17 12.90 -10.62 -53.66
C GLY A 17 13.80 -10.79 -52.44
N LYS A 18 14.75 -9.88 -52.23
CA LYS A 18 15.50 -9.81 -50.97
C LYS A 18 14.50 -9.81 -49.80
N PRO A 19 14.71 -10.58 -48.73
CA PRO A 19 13.85 -10.49 -47.55
C PRO A 19 13.90 -9.03 -47.06
N PRO A 20 12.76 -8.45 -46.64
CA PRO A 20 12.75 -7.08 -46.13
C PRO A 20 13.78 -6.99 -44.99
N THR A 21 14.83 -6.21 -45.24
CA THR A 21 15.98 -6.03 -44.35
C THR A 21 15.74 -4.80 -43.48
N ASP A 22 14.61 -4.79 -42.79
CA ASP A 22 14.43 -3.91 -41.65
C ASP A 22 14.30 -4.81 -40.42
N PRO A 23 15.29 -4.82 -39.50
CA PRO A 23 15.10 -5.48 -38.23
C PRO A 23 13.92 -4.78 -37.56
N VAL A 24 12.80 -5.49 -37.42
CA VAL A 24 11.74 -5.06 -36.51
C VAL A 24 12.43 -4.86 -35.16
N PRO A 25 12.43 -3.64 -34.58
CA PRO A 25 13.01 -3.45 -33.27
C PRO A 25 12.27 -4.42 -32.35
N ILE A 26 13.02 -5.36 -31.80
CA ILE A 26 12.52 -6.23 -30.74
C ILE A 26 12.21 -5.26 -29.60
N ILE A 27 10.95 -4.88 -29.48
CA ILE A 27 10.46 -4.22 -28.28
C ILE A 27 10.69 -5.28 -27.20
N GLU A 28 11.69 -5.08 -26.34
CA GLU A 28 11.88 -5.88 -25.14
C GLU A 28 10.63 -5.73 -24.29
N LEU A 29 9.65 -6.57 -24.57
CA LEU A 29 8.46 -6.80 -23.76
C LEU A 29 8.86 -7.66 -22.56
N TYR A 30 9.90 -7.24 -21.84
CA TYR A 30 10.01 -7.64 -20.45
C TYR A 30 9.13 -6.66 -19.68
N PRO A 31 7.94 -7.06 -19.19
CA PRO A 31 7.31 -6.27 -18.15
C PRO A 31 8.33 -6.16 -17.03
N ASN A 32 8.67 -4.94 -16.63
CA ASN A 32 9.49 -4.72 -15.44
C ASN A 32 8.88 -5.59 -14.33
N PRO A 33 9.61 -6.58 -13.78
CA PRO A 33 9.03 -7.46 -12.78
C PRO A 33 8.52 -6.57 -11.64
N LEU A 34 7.25 -6.76 -11.27
CA LEU A 34 6.69 -6.05 -10.13
C LEU A 34 7.62 -6.28 -8.93
N PRO A 35 7.91 -5.23 -8.13
CA PRO A 35 8.69 -5.41 -6.92
C PRO A 35 8.03 -6.52 -6.09
N PRO A 36 8.83 -7.39 -5.43
CA PRO A 36 8.27 -8.44 -4.62
C PRO A 36 7.32 -7.84 -3.57
N PRO A 37 6.17 -8.49 -3.30
CA PRO A 37 5.28 -8.01 -2.26
C PRO A 37 6.04 -7.92 -0.94
N GLY A 38 5.76 -6.87 -0.17
CA GLY A 38 6.32 -6.71 1.16
C GLY A 38 6.01 -7.92 2.05
N PRO A 39 6.83 -8.15 3.10
CA PRO A 39 6.57 -9.23 4.03
C PRO A 39 5.15 -9.11 4.60
N PRO A 40 4.43 -10.24 4.78
CA PRO A 40 3.09 -10.20 5.35
C PRO A 40 3.15 -9.60 6.74
N VAL A 41 2.16 -8.76 7.07
CA VAL A 41 1.98 -8.27 8.45
C VAL A 41 1.70 -9.49 9.32
N THR A 42 2.68 -9.87 10.15
CA THR A 42 2.53 -10.99 11.06
C THR A 42 2.00 -10.50 12.39
N ARG A 43 1.41 -11.41 13.17
CA ARG A 43 0.96 -11.09 14.53
C ARG A 43 2.12 -10.54 15.36
N GLU A 44 3.31 -11.08 15.19
CA GLU A 44 4.53 -10.67 15.88
C GLU A 44 4.94 -9.25 15.51
N SER A 45 4.85 -8.87 14.22
CA SER A 45 5.17 -7.50 13.80
C SER A 45 4.18 -6.50 14.41
N THR A 46 2.88 -6.78 14.36
CA THR A 46 1.86 -5.92 14.98
C THR A 46 2.05 -5.80 16.50
N LEU A 47 2.45 -6.87 17.19
CA LEU A 47 2.74 -6.81 18.62
C LEU A 47 3.98 -5.97 18.93
N ALA A 48 5.02 -6.04 18.11
CA ALA A 48 6.21 -5.21 18.24
C ALA A 48 5.89 -3.72 18.00
N ASP A 49 5.06 -3.43 17.01
CA ASP A 49 4.58 -2.08 16.69
C ASP A 49 3.75 -1.50 17.85
N LEU A 50 2.86 -2.30 18.44
CA LEU A 50 2.10 -1.92 19.63
C LEU A 50 3.00 -1.66 20.85
N GLN A 51 3.99 -2.51 21.09
CA GLN A 51 4.95 -2.32 22.19
C GLN A 51 5.73 -1.02 22.02
N THR A 52 6.19 -0.73 20.79
CA THR A 52 6.89 0.50 20.46
C THR A 52 6.00 1.73 20.63
N GLY A 53 4.75 1.64 20.17
CA GLY A 53 3.74 2.68 20.35
C GLY A 53 3.47 2.97 21.82
N LEU A 54 3.30 1.94 22.64
CA LEU A 54 3.11 2.08 24.09
C LEU A 54 4.33 2.67 24.80
N ALA A 55 5.54 2.29 24.38
CA ALA A 55 6.79 2.84 24.91
C ALA A 55 6.97 4.33 24.60
N SER A 56 6.34 4.85 23.54
CA SER A 56 6.37 6.27 23.16
C SER A 56 5.42 7.18 23.96
N LEU A 57 4.53 6.57 24.75
CA LEU A 57 3.56 7.30 25.57
C LEU A 57 4.22 7.88 26.81
N THR A 58 3.78 9.07 27.21
CA THR A 58 4.17 9.62 28.52
C THR A 58 3.42 8.89 29.63
N ASP A 59 3.91 9.01 30.86
CA ASP A 59 3.25 8.42 32.04
C ASP A 59 1.81 8.94 32.21
N ASP A 60 1.59 10.23 31.95
CA ASP A 60 0.25 10.83 32.00
C ASP A 60 -0.68 10.29 30.89
N GLU A 61 -0.17 10.10 29.67
CA GLU A 61 -0.91 9.48 28.58
C GLU A 61 -1.28 8.02 28.90
N LEU A 62 -0.37 7.27 29.53
CA LEU A 62 -0.59 5.90 29.97
C LEU A 62 -1.63 5.82 31.10
N LYS A 63 -1.58 6.71 32.09
CA LYS A 63 -2.57 6.80 33.17
C LYS A 63 -3.97 7.05 32.61
N VAL A 64 -4.08 8.04 31.72
CA VAL A 64 -5.33 8.36 31.02
C VAL A 64 -5.83 7.16 30.20
N ALA A 65 -4.94 6.48 29.47
CA ALA A 65 -5.30 5.28 28.71
C ALA A 65 -5.83 4.15 29.60
N ARG A 66 -5.16 3.87 30.72
CA ARG A 66 -5.54 2.81 31.66
C ARG A 66 -6.93 3.05 32.25
N LEU A 67 -7.22 4.26 32.71
CA LEU A 67 -8.52 4.58 33.29
C LEU A 67 -9.64 4.43 32.26
N TRP A 68 -9.41 4.87 31.01
CA TRP A 68 -10.39 4.66 29.94
C TRP A 68 -10.61 3.18 29.61
N LEU A 69 -9.57 2.35 29.64
CA LEU A 69 -9.68 0.91 29.41
C LEU A 69 -10.48 0.19 30.51
N VAL A 70 -10.46 0.70 31.74
CA VAL A 70 -11.27 0.21 32.86
C VAL A 70 -12.74 0.67 32.75
N GLY A 71 -13.03 1.61 31.83
CA GLY A 71 -14.37 2.12 31.58
C GLY A 71 -14.74 3.35 32.40
N GLU A 72 -13.76 4.01 33.03
CA GLU A 72 -13.97 5.25 33.78
C GLU A 72 -14.53 6.35 32.88
N THR A 73 -15.42 7.18 33.42
CA THR A 73 -15.96 8.32 32.68
C THR A 73 -14.94 9.46 32.61
N LEU A 74 -15.16 10.42 31.72
CA LEU A 74 -14.25 11.57 31.60
C LEU A 74 -14.16 12.35 32.93
N ASP A 75 -15.27 12.50 33.65
CA ASP A 75 -15.31 13.19 34.92
C ASP A 75 -14.51 12.43 35.99
N ASP A 76 -14.66 11.10 36.05
CA ASP A 76 -13.88 10.24 36.96
C ASP A 76 -12.38 10.36 36.69
N VAL A 77 -11.98 10.33 35.41
CA VAL A 77 -10.57 10.50 35.03
C VAL A 77 -10.04 11.87 35.47
N CYS A 78 -10.82 12.93 35.30
CA CYS A 78 -10.44 14.28 35.76
C CYS A 78 -10.28 14.33 37.28
N CYS A 79 -11.19 13.70 38.03
CA CYS A 79 -11.14 13.62 39.48
C CYS A 79 -9.94 12.79 39.97
N ILE A 80 -9.73 11.60 39.42
CA ILE A 80 -8.67 10.66 39.82
C ILE A 80 -7.28 11.26 39.55
N LEU A 81 -7.09 11.86 38.37
CA LEU A 81 -5.81 12.45 37.98
C LEU A 81 -5.63 13.89 38.47
N GLN A 82 -6.67 14.48 39.09
CA GLN A 82 -6.72 15.88 39.49
C GLN A 82 -6.34 16.84 38.33
N MET A 83 -6.80 16.50 37.14
CA MET A 83 -6.50 17.23 35.91
C MET A 83 -7.73 17.96 35.39
N ARG A 84 -7.50 19.07 34.69
CA ARG A 84 -8.57 19.76 33.97
C ARG A 84 -9.02 18.93 32.78
N GLU A 85 -10.32 18.91 32.51
CA GLU A 85 -10.93 18.18 31.39
C GLU A 85 -10.25 18.43 30.04
N LYS A 86 -9.93 19.69 29.74
CA LYS A 86 -9.22 20.08 28.51
C LYS A 86 -7.86 19.38 28.38
N MET A 87 -7.16 19.17 29.48
CA MET A 87 -5.87 18.49 29.52
C MET A 87 -6.03 16.99 29.30
N VAL A 88 -7.00 16.36 29.98
CA VAL A 88 -7.32 14.94 29.80
C VAL A 88 -7.69 14.63 28.35
N ARG A 89 -8.55 15.45 27.73
CA ARG A 89 -8.90 15.32 26.30
C ARG A 89 -7.68 15.46 25.38
N LYS A 90 -6.75 16.38 25.71
CA LYS A 90 -5.52 16.56 24.93
C LYS A 90 -4.60 15.34 25.05
N LEU A 91 -4.45 14.79 26.25
CA LEU A 91 -3.66 13.57 26.50
C LEU A 91 -4.26 12.38 25.76
N TRP A 92 -5.59 12.23 25.78
CA TRP A 92 -6.31 11.21 25.00
C TRP A 92 -6.00 11.28 23.51
N GLN A 93 -6.16 12.47 22.92
CA GLN A 93 -5.93 12.68 21.50
C GLN A 93 -4.47 12.44 21.12
N SER A 94 -3.53 12.91 21.96
CA SER A 94 -2.09 12.70 21.77
C SER A 94 -1.74 11.21 21.76
N MET A 95 -2.19 10.48 22.77
CA MET A 95 -1.99 9.04 22.86
C MET A 95 -2.61 8.27 21.69
N ARG A 96 -3.86 8.58 21.32
CA ARG A 96 -4.50 7.97 20.12
C ARG A 96 -3.69 8.20 18.86
N ARG A 97 -3.15 9.42 18.68
CA ARG A 97 -2.32 9.74 17.52
C ARG A 97 -1.01 8.97 17.53
N LYS A 98 -0.33 8.86 18.66
CA LYS A 98 0.91 8.09 18.79
C LYS A 98 0.70 6.61 18.51
N LEU A 99 -0.37 6.02 19.07
CA LEU A 99 -0.71 4.63 18.82
C LEU A 99 -1.13 4.39 17.37
N SER A 100 -1.88 5.32 16.76
CA SER A 100 -2.22 5.24 15.33
C SER A 100 -0.96 5.27 14.47
N ASN A 101 -0.05 6.21 14.72
CA ASN A 101 1.21 6.32 13.97
C ASN A 101 2.09 5.08 14.13
N ALA A 102 2.08 4.43 15.31
CA ALA A 102 2.83 3.20 15.52
C ALA A 102 2.23 2.01 14.77
N LEU A 103 0.92 2.02 14.53
CA LEU A 103 0.20 0.97 13.83
C LEU A 103 0.08 1.20 12.32
N GLU A 104 0.40 2.40 11.82
CA GLU A 104 0.44 2.65 10.39
C GLU A 104 1.63 1.89 9.79
N PRO A 105 1.39 0.99 8.82
CA PRO A 105 2.48 0.35 8.11
C PRO A 105 3.28 1.46 7.43
N ASN A 106 4.60 1.47 7.60
CA ASN A 106 5.50 2.32 6.82
C ASN A 106 5.15 2.14 5.34
N ALA A 107 4.44 3.12 4.77
CA ALA A 107 4.03 3.15 3.37
C ALA A 107 5.24 3.36 2.45
#